data_AF-A0A7C2WD56-F1
#
_entry.id   AF-A0A7C2WD56-F1
#
_cell.length_a   1.000
_cell.length_b   1.000
_cell.length_c   1.000
_cell.angle_alpha   90.00
_cell.angle_beta   90.00
_cell.angle_gamma   90.00
#
_symmetry.space_group_name_H-M   'P 1'
#
loop_
_entity.id
_entity.type
_entity.pdbx_description
1 polymer ?
#
loop_
_entity_poly.entity_id
_entity_poly.type
_entity_poly.pdbx_seq_one_letter_code
_entity_poly.pdbx_strand_id
1 'polypeptide(L)'
;MDNQKESSQLLDTTDCLEAVGVFRGWKNFLFVIVFLCLLALQVAFWLVNADVVATGDDPNAPAAATQPVEPQAEPLTGIVRGPDLATAPEDPNATRDVEIIINAHPDLAEEASGPRHVPLEALTFGRLALAIRITNAVLIVSAAVYFLTLLFCLKISLVARLGGINHICRAFFLALIMLVLLLPWQVLFGRVAVGAIFLPKELLAWSDIDTSNTFRMVLYFLRFVGYWLLVFLLLISAQIRTSRWTRSILRRLEVI
;
A
#
# COMPACT_ATOMS: atom_id res chain seq x y z
N MET A 1 -32.90 -24.53 46.80
CA MET A 1 -32.30 -23.39 46.06
C MET A 1 -31.24 -23.86 45.06
N ASP A 2 -30.64 -25.05 45.23
CA ASP A 2 -29.56 -25.54 44.36
C ASP A 2 -30.07 -26.01 42.97
N ASN A 3 -31.22 -26.65 42.91
CA ASN A 3 -31.82 -27.14 41.65
C ASN A 3 -32.20 -26.00 40.67
N GLN A 4 -32.52 -24.81 41.20
CA GLN A 4 -32.84 -23.63 40.39
C GLN A 4 -31.56 -22.96 39.83
N LYS A 5 -30.44 -23.06 40.55
CA LYS A 5 -29.13 -22.59 40.06
C LYS A 5 -28.59 -23.48 38.95
N GLU A 6 -28.69 -24.81 39.09
CA GLU A 6 -28.25 -25.74 38.05
C GLU A 6 -29.05 -25.60 36.75
N SER A 7 -30.38 -25.49 36.84
CA SER A 7 -31.23 -25.28 35.66
C SER A 7 -30.92 -23.95 34.94
N SER A 8 -30.74 -22.85 35.68
CA SER A 8 -30.29 -21.57 35.10
C SER A 8 -28.94 -21.70 34.40
N GLN A 9 -27.98 -22.40 35.02
CA GLN A 9 -26.64 -22.59 34.47
C GLN A 9 -26.65 -23.43 33.19
N LEU A 10 -27.51 -24.45 33.10
CA LEU A 10 -27.69 -25.25 31.89
C LEU A 10 -28.32 -24.46 30.75
N LEU A 11 -29.29 -23.59 31.07
CA LEU A 11 -29.92 -22.69 30.12
C LEU A 11 -28.91 -21.68 29.56
N ASP A 12 -28.16 -21.00 30.44
CA ASP A 12 -27.09 -20.07 30.06
C ASP A 12 -26.01 -20.74 29.19
N THR A 13 -25.66 -21.99 29.50
CA THR A 13 -24.68 -22.76 28.72
C THR A 13 -25.23 -23.08 27.33
N THR A 14 -26.52 -23.44 27.22
CA THR A 14 -27.16 -23.76 25.94
C THR A 14 -27.19 -22.54 25.01
N ASP A 15 -27.63 -21.39 25.51
CA ASP A 15 -27.65 -20.13 24.75
C ASP A 15 -26.24 -19.73 24.29
N CYS A 16 -25.24 -19.90 25.15
CA CYS A 16 -23.85 -19.64 24.81
C CYS A 16 -23.34 -20.58 23.69
N LEU A 17 -23.80 -21.83 23.63
CA LEU A 17 -23.40 -22.77 22.59
C LEU A 17 -24.05 -22.46 21.24
N GLU A 18 -25.31 -22.05 21.24
CA GLU A 18 -25.97 -21.57 20.03
C GLU A 18 -25.24 -20.34 19.47
N ALA A 19 -24.90 -19.38 20.33
CA ALA A 19 -24.10 -18.23 19.97
C ALA A 19 -22.74 -18.64 19.38
N VAL A 20 -22.04 -19.60 20.00
CA VAL A 20 -20.76 -20.13 19.48
C VAL A 20 -20.93 -20.74 18.08
N GLY A 21 -22.05 -21.40 17.80
CA GLY A 21 -22.39 -21.91 16.47
C GLY A 21 -22.45 -20.79 15.42
N VAL A 22 -23.16 -19.71 15.71
CA VAL A 22 -23.28 -18.53 14.83
C VAL A 22 -21.90 -17.90 14.60
N PHE A 23 -21.15 -17.65 15.66
CA PHE A 23 -19.81 -17.05 15.55
C PHE A 23 -18.82 -17.94 14.78
N ARG A 24 -18.97 -19.27 14.83
CA ARG A 24 -18.17 -20.20 14.03
C ARG A 24 -18.44 -20.08 12.54
N GLY A 25 -19.69 -19.88 12.13
CA GLY A 25 -20.05 -19.65 10.73
C GLY A 25 -19.46 -18.33 10.24
N TRP A 26 -19.74 -17.24 10.96
CA TRP A 26 -19.28 -15.89 10.62
C TRP A 26 -17.76 -15.77 10.58
N LYS A 27 -17.02 -16.34 11.55
CA LYS A 27 -15.56 -16.27 11.52
C LYS A 27 -14.97 -16.96 10.29
N ASN A 28 -15.57 -18.08 9.83
CA ASN A 28 -15.08 -18.82 8.68
C ASN A 28 -15.33 -18.03 7.39
N PHE A 29 -16.51 -17.42 7.28
CA PHE A 29 -16.84 -16.54 6.18
C PHE A 29 -15.88 -15.34 6.11
N LEU A 30 -15.66 -14.65 7.23
CA LEU A 30 -14.72 -13.53 7.32
C LEU A 30 -13.27 -13.94 7.02
N PHE A 31 -12.84 -15.11 7.52
CA PHE A 31 -11.53 -15.67 7.18
C PHE A 31 -11.36 -15.84 5.68
N VAL A 32 -12.37 -16.39 4.97
CA VAL A 32 -12.32 -16.56 3.52
C VAL A 32 -12.24 -15.21 2.81
N ILE A 33 -13.02 -14.21 3.24
CA ILE A 33 -12.95 -12.86 2.66
C ILE A 33 -11.55 -12.26 2.81
N VAL A 34 -10.99 -12.27 4.02
CA VAL A 34 -9.65 -11.74 4.30
C VAL A 34 -8.60 -12.49 3.48
N PHE A 35 -8.71 -13.82 3.43
CA PHE A 35 -7.81 -14.68 2.65
C PHE A 35 -7.83 -14.34 1.16
N LEU A 36 -9.03 -14.21 0.56
CA LEU A 36 -9.19 -13.84 -0.85
C LEU A 36 -8.66 -12.44 -1.14
N CYS A 37 -8.90 -11.48 -0.23
CA CYS A 37 -8.37 -10.12 -0.39
C CYS A 37 -6.84 -10.11 -0.35
N LEU A 38 -6.23 -10.86 0.57
CA LEU A 38 -4.77 -11.00 0.63
C LEU A 38 -4.22 -11.62 -0.66
N LEU A 39 -4.87 -12.66 -1.19
CA LEU A 39 -4.46 -13.24 -2.48
C LEU A 39 -4.62 -12.25 -3.64
N ALA A 40 -5.73 -11.51 -3.69
CA ALA A 40 -5.98 -10.51 -4.72
C ALA A 40 -4.90 -9.40 -4.73
N LEU A 41 -4.46 -8.95 -3.55
CA LEU A 41 -3.35 -8.00 -3.43
C LEU A 41 -2.03 -8.59 -3.93
N GLN A 42 -1.74 -9.85 -3.62
CA GLN A 42 -0.53 -10.50 -4.10
C GLN A 42 -0.56 -10.68 -5.63
N VAL A 43 -1.71 -11.03 -6.19
CA VAL A 43 -1.91 -11.12 -7.65
C VAL A 43 -1.70 -9.73 -8.29
N ALA A 44 -2.27 -8.68 -7.72
CA ALA A 44 -2.09 -7.31 -8.21
C ALA A 44 -0.62 -6.88 -8.21
N PHE A 45 0.14 -7.24 -7.16
CA PHE A 45 1.58 -6.99 -7.10
C PHE A 45 2.33 -7.68 -8.25
N TRP A 46 2.03 -8.96 -8.49
CA TRP A 46 2.66 -9.70 -9.58
C TRP A 46 2.26 -9.18 -10.97
N LEU A 47 1.03 -8.71 -11.16
CA LEU A 47 0.62 -8.08 -12.43
C LEU A 47 1.45 -6.84 -12.77
N VAL A 48 1.76 -6.01 -11.77
CA VAL A 48 2.60 -4.83 -11.96
C VAL A 48 4.06 -5.23 -12.19
N ASN A 49 4.58 -6.19 -11.41
CA ASN A 49 5.97 -6.61 -11.53
C ASN A 49 6.28 -7.42 -12.80
N ALA A 50 5.27 -8.05 -13.41
CA ALA A 50 5.41 -8.80 -14.66
C ALA A 50 5.34 -7.89 -15.91
N ASP A 51 5.20 -6.57 -15.72
CA ASP A 51 5.07 -5.56 -16.78
C ASP A 51 3.92 -5.86 -17.77
N VAL A 52 2.94 -6.67 -17.35
CA VAL A 52 1.74 -7.01 -18.12
C VAL A 52 0.80 -5.80 -18.25
N VAL A 53 1.00 -4.79 -17.40
CA VAL A 53 0.40 -3.46 -17.54
C VAL A 53 1.50 -2.55 -18.04
N ALA A 54 1.41 -2.13 -19.30
CA ALA A 54 2.29 -1.11 -19.85
C ALA A 54 2.22 0.13 -18.93
N THR A 55 3.27 0.33 -18.15
CA THR A 55 3.50 1.58 -17.43
C THR A 55 3.90 2.55 -18.53
N GLY A 56 2.91 3.17 -19.17
CA GLY A 56 3.12 4.03 -20.31
C GLY A 56 4.23 5.03 -19.99
N ASP A 57 5.27 5.04 -20.82
CA ASP A 57 6.25 6.10 -20.88
C ASP A 57 5.51 7.42 -20.80
N ASP A 58 5.78 8.18 -19.74
CA ASP A 58 5.23 9.49 -19.55
C ASP A 58 5.73 10.38 -20.71
N PRO A 59 4.88 10.85 -21.64
CA PRO A 59 5.34 11.72 -22.74
C PRO A 59 5.79 13.10 -22.23
N ASN A 60 5.70 13.33 -20.92
CA ASN A 60 6.05 14.56 -20.24
C ASN A 60 7.20 14.40 -19.23
N ALA A 61 8.00 13.33 -19.33
CA ALA A 61 9.29 13.28 -18.66
C ALA A 61 10.14 14.48 -19.13
N PRO A 62 10.52 15.43 -18.25
CA PRO A 62 11.40 16.52 -18.64
C PRO A 62 12.72 15.91 -19.11
N ALA A 63 13.07 16.25 -20.36
CA ALA A 63 14.31 15.85 -21.01
C ALA A 63 15.46 15.89 -20.01
N ALA A 64 16.19 14.77 -19.96
CA ALA A 64 17.43 14.63 -19.21
C ALA A 64 18.25 15.93 -19.31
N ALA A 65 18.44 16.57 -18.17
CA ALA A 65 19.31 17.72 -18.04
C ALA A 65 20.69 17.31 -18.56
N THR A 66 21.01 17.79 -19.76
CA THR A 66 22.35 17.71 -20.33
C THR A 66 23.23 18.50 -19.38
N GLN A 67 24.17 17.80 -18.73
CA GLN A 67 25.16 18.42 -17.86
C GLN A 67 25.89 19.53 -18.63
N PRO A 68 25.95 20.77 -18.12
CA PRO A 68 26.92 21.74 -18.60
C PRO A 68 28.30 21.26 -18.14
N VAL A 69 29.16 20.97 -19.11
CA VAL A 69 30.60 20.77 -18.91
C VAL A 69 31.16 22.00 -18.21
N GLU A 70 31.54 21.85 -16.94
CA GLU A 70 32.26 22.84 -16.15
C GLU A 70 33.71 22.91 -16.66
N PRO A 71 34.20 24.06 -17.18
CA PRO A 71 35.58 24.20 -17.59
C PRO A 71 36.49 24.23 -16.36
N GLN A 72 37.39 23.26 -16.27
CA GLN A 72 38.45 23.22 -15.26
C GLN A 72 39.34 24.46 -15.36
N ALA A 73 39.36 25.28 -14.30
CA ALA A 73 40.34 26.35 -14.14
C ALA A 73 41.59 25.80 -13.44
N GLU A 74 42.70 25.75 -14.17
CA GLU A 74 44.04 25.57 -13.60
C GLU A 74 44.45 26.82 -12.78
N PRO A 75 45.09 26.67 -11.61
CA PRO A 75 45.66 27.81 -10.90
C PRO A 75 47.16 27.91 -11.18
N LEU A 76 47.60 28.90 -11.97
CA LEU A 76 49.02 29.26 -12.05
C LEU A 76 49.20 30.79 -12.13
N THR A 77 49.52 31.35 -10.95
CA THR A 77 50.59 32.32 -10.68
C THR A 77 50.70 33.62 -11.49
N GLY A 78 50.75 34.74 -10.74
CA GLY A 78 51.91 35.63 -10.81
C GLY A 78 51.71 36.99 -11.48
N ILE A 79 51.48 38.00 -10.64
CA ILE A 79 51.50 39.44 -10.92
C ILE A 79 52.85 39.90 -11.52
N VAL A 80 52.87 40.55 -12.69
CA VAL A 80 53.87 41.57 -13.13
C VAL A 80 53.23 42.48 -14.21
N ARG A 81 52.78 43.71 -13.86
CA ARG A 81 53.40 45.03 -14.16
C ARG A 81 53.29 45.51 -15.63
N GLY A 82 52.42 46.50 -15.92
CA GLY A 82 52.53 47.40 -17.08
C GLY A 82 53.50 48.57 -16.80
N PRO A 83 53.49 49.69 -17.56
CA PRO A 83 52.84 50.00 -18.85
C PRO A 83 53.84 50.54 -19.91
N ASP A 84 53.41 50.73 -21.16
CA ASP A 84 53.94 51.70 -22.17
C ASP A 84 53.21 51.46 -23.51
N LEU A 85 52.94 52.39 -24.45
CA LEU A 85 52.81 53.84 -24.52
C LEU A 85 52.32 54.14 -25.98
N ALA A 86 51.47 55.17 -26.18
CA ALA A 86 51.20 55.94 -27.43
C ALA A 86 50.56 55.20 -28.65
N THR A 87 49.63 55.71 -29.48
CA THR A 87 49.19 57.08 -29.86
C THR A 87 47.87 56.99 -30.70
N ALA A 88 47.00 58.01 -30.64
CA ALA A 88 45.75 58.22 -31.41
C ALA A 88 46.02 58.79 -32.84
N PRO A 89 45.06 59.33 -33.67
CA PRO A 89 43.58 59.45 -33.58
C PRO A 89 42.77 59.23 -34.92
N GLU A 90 41.43 59.35 -34.82
CA GLU A 90 40.38 59.84 -35.77
C GLU A 90 40.31 59.42 -37.26
N ASP A 91 39.16 58.87 -37.71
CA ASP A 91 38.09 59.66 -38.40
C ASP A 91 36.77 58.82 -38.59
N PRO A 92 35.59 59.46 -38.70
CA PRO A 92 34.25 58.87 -38.51
C PRO A 92 33.44 58.69 -39.81
N ASN A 93 32.22 58.16 -39.64
CA ASN A 93 31.03 58.39 -40.49
C ASN A 93 30.73 57.40 -41.63
N ALA A 94 29.76 56.50 -41.39
CA ALA A 94 28.69 56.20 -42.35
C ALA A 94 27.50 55.53 -41.63
N THR A 95 26.48 56.36 -41.37
CA THR A 95 25.10 55.98 -41.01
C THR A 95 24.42 55.22 -42.16
N ARG A 96 23.44 54.35 -41.83
CA ARG A 96 22.23 53.90 -42.58
C ARG A 96 21.94 52.43 -42.24
N ASP A 97 20.73 51.92 -41.97
CA ASP A 97 19.40 52.46 -41.78
C ASP A 97 18.62 51.42 -40.94
N VAL A 98 17.63 51.91 -40.21
CA VAL A 98 16.68 51.18 -39.38
C VAL A 98 15.68 50.43 -40.26
N GLU A 99 15.42 49.15 -39.97
CA GLU A 99 14.10 48.56 -40.27
C GLU A 99 13.68 47.61 -39.14
N ILE A 100 12.87 48.16 -38.24
CA ILE A 100 12.08 47.43 -37.24
C ILE A 100 10.74 47.12 -37.92
N ILE A 101 10.46 45.84 -38.19
CA ILE A 101 9.11 45.39 -38.52
C ILE A 101 8.58 44.61 -37.32
N ILE A 102 7.84 45.32 -36.48
CA ILE A 102 6.91 44.76 -35.50
C ILE A 102 5.57 44.61 -36.22
N ASN A 103 5.15 43.37 -36.48
CA ASN A 103 3.76 43.08 -36.82
C ASN A 103 3.16 42.27 -35.67
N ALA A 104 2.31 42.96 -34.89
CA ALA A 104 1.38 42.35 -33.96
C ALA A 104 -0.02 42.90 -34.28
N HIS A 105 -0.97 42.04 -34.68
CA HIS A 105 -2.40 42.19 -34.39
C HIS A 105 -3.15 40.85 -34.62
N PRO A 106 -4.35 40.64 -34.05
CA PRO A 106 -4.74 39.47 -33.27
C PRO A 106 -6.05 38.88 -33.85
N ASP A 107 -6.79 38.19 -32.97
CA ASP A 107 -8.23 37.97 -33.04
C ASP A 107 -8.76 36.80 -33.90
N LEU A 108 -9.05 35.73 -33.13
CA LEU A 108 -10.39 35.16 -32.88
C LEU A 108 -10.69 33.78 -33.44
N ALA A 109 -11.25 33.00 -32.51
CA ALA A 109 -12.19 31.89 -32.65
C ALA A 109 -11.61 30.59 -33.23
N GLU A 110 -11.41 29.58 -32.37
CA GLU A 110 -12.44 28.63 -31.91
C GLU A 110 -12.48 27.39 -32.83
N GLU A 111 -12.58 26.24 -32.18
CA GLU A 111 -12.58 24.88 -32.74
C GLU A 111 -11.20 24.35 -33.20
N ALA A 112 -10.75 23.16 -32.82
CA ALA A 112 -11.50 21.98 -32.43
C ALA A 112 -10.80 21.27 -31.27
N SER A 113 -11.59 20.98 -30.24
CA SER A 113 -11.43 19.81 -29.39
C SER A 113 -11.25 18.58 -30.28
N GLY A 114 -10.00 18.23 -30.57
CA GLY A 114 -9.65 16.92 -31.07
C GLY A 114 -10.16 15.85 -30.10
N PRO A 115 -10.55 14.66 -30.59
CA PRO A 115 -11.12 13.63 -29.75
C PRO A 115 -10.12 13.33 -28.63
N ARG A 116 -10.51 13.59 -27.37
CA ARG A 116 -9.84 13.01 -26.20
C ARG A 116 -10.03 11.50 -26.32
N HIS A 117 -9.15 10.87 -27.09
CA HIS A 117 -8.91 9.44 -26.97
C HIS A 117 -8.35 9.25 -25.59
N VAL A 118 -9.24 8.96 -24.64
CA VAL A 118 -8.89 8.41 -23.35
C VAL A 118 -8.06 7.17 -23.66
N PRO A 119 -6.75 7.15 -23.36
CA PRO A 119 -5.95 6.00 -23.73
C PRO A 119 -6.53 4.82 -22.97
N LEU A 120 -6.92 3.77 -23.70
CA LEU A 120 -7.40 2.52 -23.13
C LEU A 120 -6.38 1.92 -22.13
N GLU A 121 -5.13 2.38 -22.18
CA GLU A 121 -4.04 2.08 -21.25
C GLU A 121 -4.17 2.76 -19.88
N ALA A 122 -4.59 4.03 -19.82
CA ALA A 122 -4.90 4.72 -18.55
C ALA A 122 -6.11 4.10 -17.84
N LEU A 123 -7.02 3.49 -18.61
CA LEU A 123 -8.15 2.75 -18.07
C LEU A 123 -7.72 1.43 -17.41
N THR A 124 -6.62 0.80 -17.83
CA THR A 124 -6.12 -0.45 -17.21
C THR A 124 -5.46 -0.17 -15.85
N PHE A 125 -4.55 0.82 -15.77
CA PHE A 125 -3.96 1.22 -14.49
C PHE A 125 -5.01 1.81 -13.55
N GLY A 126 -5.95 2.62 -14.07
CA GLY A 126 -7.07 3.15 -13.29
C GLY A 126 -7.95 2.06 -12.70
N ARG A 127 -8.29 1.02 -13.47
CA ARG A 127 -9.05 -0.15 -13.00
C ARG A 127 -8.28 -0.94 -11.95
N LEU A 128 -6.99 -1.16 -12.15
CA LEU A 128 -6.14 -1.86 -11.16
C LEU A 128 -6.03 -1.07 -9.86
N ALA A 129 -5.80 0.24 -9.95
CA ALA A 129 -5.75 1.12 -8.79
C ALA A 129 -7.08 1.16 -8.02
N LEU A 130 -8.21 1.17 -8.74
CA LEU A 130 -9.53 1.07 -8.15
C LEU A 130 -9.74 -0.28 -7.46
N ALA A 131 -9.37 -1.38 -8.12
CA ALA A 131 -9.47 -2.74 -7.57
C ALA A 131 -8.64 -2.89 -6.29
N ILE A 132 -7.40 -2.38 -6.25
CA ILE A 132 -6.56 -2.37 -5.05
C ILE A 132 -7.23 -1.55 -3.94
N ARG A 133 -7.79 -0.37 -4.24
CA ARG A 133 -8.48 0.46 -3.24
C ARG A 133 -9.70 -0.25 -2.64
N ILE A 134 -10.54 -0.85 -3.47
CA ILE A 134 -11.71 -1.61 -3.03
C ILE A 134 -11.27 -2.81 -2.18
N THR A 135 -10.28 -3.57 -2.67
CA THR A 135 -9.73 -4.73 -1.96
C THR A 135 -9.19 -4.32 -0.59
N ASN A 136 -8.42 -3.24 -0.51
CA ASN A 136 -7.89 -2.70 0.74
C ASN A 136 -9.01 -2.29 1.72
N ALA A 137 -10.05 -1.62 1.24
CA ALA A 137 -11.18 -1.22 2.07
C ALA A 137 -11.91 -2.44 2.63
N VAL A 138 -12.24 -3.41 1.78
CA VAL A 138 -12.87 -4.68 2.18
C VAL A 138 -11.99 -5.45 3.15
N LEU A 139 -10.68 -5.50 2.90
CA LEU A 139 -9.70 -6.20 3.73
C LEU A 139 -9.62 -5.60 5.14
N ILE A 140 -9.55 -4.27 5.28
CA ILE A 140 -9.51 -3.60 6.59
C ILE A 140 -10.81 -3.86 7.37
N VAL A 141 -11.96 -3.66 6.72
CA VAL A 141 -13.27 -3.84 7.37
C VAL A 141 -13.45 -5.30 7.79
N SER A 142 -13.18 -6.25 6.90
CA SER A 142 -13.33 -7.68 7.20
C SER A 142 -12.32 -8.16 8.27
N ALA A 143 -11.08 -7.67 8.26
CA ALA A 143 -10.10 -8.01 9.29
C ALA A 143 -10.49 -7.44 10.67
N ALA A 144 -11.02 -6.22 10.73
CA ALA A 144 -11.53 -5.63 11.95
C ALA A 144 -12.72 -6.44 12.50
N VAL A 145 -13.69 -6.78 11.66
CA VAL A 145 -14.85 -7.60 12.07
C VAL A 145 -14.40 -9.02 12.47
N TYR A 146 -13.40 -9.60 11.80
CA TYR A 146 -12.81 -10.88 12.20
C TYR A 146 -12.16 -10.82 13.59
N PHE A 147 -11.39 -9.77 13.87
CA PHE A 147 -10.80 -9.54 15.18
C PHE A 147 -11.88 -9.38 16.27
N LEU A 148 -12.90 -8.56 16.03
CA LEU A 148 -14.05 -8.39 16.94
C LEU A 148 -14.77 -9.72 17.17
N THR A 149 -14.97 -10.52 16.12
CA THR A 149 -15.57 -11.85 16.21
C THR A 149 -14.78 -12.75 17.16
N LEU A 150 -13.45 -12.75 17.07
CA LEU A 150 -12.61 -13.52 18.01
C LEU A 150 -12.64 -12.96 19.43
N LEU A 151 -12.77 -11.64 19.59
CA LEU A 151 -12.96 -11.01 20.90
C LEU A 151 -14.27 -11.47 21.55
N PHE A 152 -15.38 -11.49 20.79
CA PHE A 152 -16.66 -12.01 21.28
C PHE A 152 -16.59 -13.50 21.62
N CYS A 153 -15.98 -14.33 20.75
CA CYS A 153 -15.74 -15.75 21.05
C CYS A 153 -14.93 -15.94 22.34
N LEU A 154 -13.90 -15.11 22.56
CA LEU A 154 -13.12 -15.13 23.79
C LEU A 154 -13.97 -14.74 25.01
N LYS A 155 -14.77 -13.68 24.90
CA LYS A 155 -15.67 -13.23 25.98
C LYS A 155 -16.69 -14.30 26.35
N ILE A 156 -17.36 -14.90 25.36
CA ILE A 156 -18.32 -15.99 25.57
C ILE A 156 -17.62 -17.19 26.22
N SER A 157 -16.40 -17.53 25.77
CA SER A 157 -15.62 -18.63 26.38
C SER A 157 -15.28 -18.37 27.85
N LEU A 158 -15.00 -17.13 28.23
CA LEU A 158 -14.70 -16.76 29.61
C LEU A 158 -15.96 -16.79 30.49
N VAL A 159 -17.10 -16.29 29.99
CA VAL A 159 -18.37 -16.24 30.73
C VAL A 159 -18.94 -17.64 30.93
N ALA A 160 -19.06 -18.41 29.86
CA ALA A 160 -19.61 -19.76 29.90
C ALA A 160 -18.61 -20.82 30.40
N ARG A 161 -17.39 -20.40 30.80
CA ARG A 161 -16.29 -21.27 31.27
C ARG A 161 -16.01 -22.44 30.31
N LEU A 162 -16.15 -22.17 29.02
CA LEU A 162 -15.96 -23.15 27.97
C LEU A 162 -14.49 -23.53 27.92
N GLY A 163 -14.20 -24.83 27.96
CA GLY A 163 -12.82 -25.32 27.91
C GLY A 163 -12.06 -24.86 26.65
N GLY A 164 -10.72 -24.91 26.69
CA GLY A 164 -9.89 -24.52 25.55
C GLY A 164 -9.55 -23.03 25.48
N ILE A 165 -9.70 -22.29 26.58
CA ILE A 165 -9.40 -20.86 26.72
C ILE A 165 -8.01 -20.50 26.18
N ASN A 166 -6.99 -21.33 26.44
CA ASN A 166 -5.63 -21.09 25.94
C ASN A 166 -5.56 -21.00 24.40
N HIS A 167 -6.35 -21.80 23.67
CA HIS A 167 -6.35 -21.77 22.21
C HIS A 167 -7.02 -20.52 21.66
N ILE A 168 -8.15 -20.11 22.24
CA ILE A 168 -8.88 -18.91 21.80
C ILE A 168 -8.15 -17.62 22.19
N CYS A 169 -7.54 -17.55 23.39
CA CYS A 169 -6.68 -16.42 23.77
C CYS A 169 -5.52 -16.21 22.79
N ARG A 170 -4.80 -17.28 22.46
CA ARG A 170 -3.68 -17.20 21.49
C ARG A 170 -4.18 -16.80 20.09
N ALA A 171 -5.32 -17.33 19.65
CA ALA A 171 -5.91 -16.95 18.36
C ALA A 171 -6.30 -15.47 18.33
N PHE A 172 -6.88 -14.96 19.41
CA PHE A 172 -7.22 -13.55 19.59
C PHE A 172 -5.98 -12.65 19.49
N PHE A 173 -4.89 -12.95 20.20
CA PHE A 173 -3.67 -12.13 20.12
C PHE A 173 -3.04 -12.16 18.73
N LEU A 174 -3.07 -13.30 18.04
CA LEU A 174 -2.59 -13.38 16.66
C LEU A 174 -3.45 -12.56 15.70
N ALA A 175 -4.77 -12.54 15.90
CA ALA A 175 -5.66 -11.69 15.12
C ALA A 175 -5.48 -10.21 15.42
N LEU A 176 -5.18 -9.85 16.67
CA LEU A 176 -4.82 -8.48 17.05
C LEU A 176 -3.53 -8.05 16.36
N ILE A 177 -2.47 -8.85 16.44
CA ILE A 177 -1.20 -8.57 15.78
C ILE A 177 -1.42 -8.49 14.26
N MET A 178 -2.17 -9.42 13.68
CA MET A 178 -2.52 -9.39 12.26
C MET A 178 -3.21 -8.08 11.88
N LEU A 179 -4.25 -7.67 12.63
CA LEU A 179 -4.96 -6.41 12.38
C LEU A 179 -4.00 -5.20 12.47
N VAL A 180 -3.15 -5.17 13.50
CA VAL A 180 -2.15 -4.11 13.68
C VAL A 180 -1.19 -4.08 12.49
N LEU A 181 -0.59 -5.19 12.07
CA LEU A 181 0.36 -5.22 10.94
C LEU A 181 -0.32 -4.92 9.58
N LEU A 182 -1.62 -5.20 9.47
CA LEU A 182 -2.40 -4.97 8.26
C LEU A 182 -2.70 -3.47 8.03
N LEU A 183 -2.90 -2.70 9.10
CA LEU A 183 -3.27 -1.29 9.01
C LEU A 183 -2.22 -0.47 8.23
N PRO A 184 -2.65 0.47 7.36
CA PRO A 184 -1.74 1.27 6.55
C PRO A 184 -1.09 2.38 7.39
N TRP A 185 -0.15 2.00 8.27
CA TRP A 185 0.57 2.93 9.14
C TRP A 185 1.29 4.03 8.39
N GLN A 186 1.65 3.79 7.13
CA GLN A 186 2.28 4.78 6.29
C GLN A 186 1.40 6.01 6.01
N VAL A 187 0.08 5.90 6.12
CA VAL A 187 -0.84 7.03 6.01
C VAL A 187 -0.91 7.82 7.33
N LEU A 188 -0.80 7.14 8.47
CA LEU A 188 -0.96 7.73 9.80
C LEU A 188 0.35 8.31 10.37
N PHE A 189 1.47 7.63 10.13
CA PHE A 189 2.79 7.93 10.69
C PHE A 189 3.87 8.18 9.63
N GLY A 190 3.48 8.28 8.35
CA GLY A 190 4.40 8.59 7.25
C GLY A 190 5.46 7.50 7.03
N ARG A 191 6.74 7.84 7.19
CA ARG A 191 7.88 6.93 6.91
C ARG A 191 8.25 5.98 8.07
N VAL A 192 7.66 6.15 9.26
CA VAL A 192 8.14 5.47 10.47
C VAL A 192 7.66 4.01 10.55
N ALA A 193 6.45 3.72 10.07
CA ALA A 193 5.88 2.38 10.13
C ALA A 193 5.14 2.06 8.83
N VAL A 194 5.31 0.82 8.37
CA VAL A 194 4.77 0.32 7.09
C VAL A 194 3.77 -0.78 7.38
N GLY A 195 2.56 -0.64 6.84
CA GLY A 195 1.52 -1.65 6.85
C GLY A 195 1.65 -2.64 5.69
N ALA A 196 0.98 -3.80 5.82
CA ALA A 196 0.96 -4.83 4.76
C ALA A 196 0.09 -4.43 3.57
N ILE A 197 -0.87 -3.54 3.80
CA ILE A 197 -1.64 -2.93 2.74
C ILE A 197 -0.79 -1.86 2.04
N PHE A 198 -0.69 -1.94 0.71
CA PHE A 198 -0.01 -0.95 -0.11
C PHE A 198 -1.00 -0.09 -0.90
N LEU A 199 -0.61 1.15 -1.16
CA LEU A 199 -1.34 2.06 -2.05
C LEU A 199 -0.81 1.94 -3.49
N PRO A 200 -1.65 2.10 -4.53
CA PRO A 200 -1.22 1.99 -5.93
C PRO A 200 -0.04 2.92 -6.28
N LYS A 201 -0.03 4.13 -5.71
CA LYS A 201 1.06 5.11 -5.90
C LYS A 201 2.38 4.69 -5.24
N GLU A 202 2.33 3.92 -4.16
CA GLU A 202 3.54 3.41 -3.50
C GLU A 202 4.16 2.27 -4.29
N LEU A 203 3.35 1.48 -4.96
CA LEU A 203 3.86 0.39 -5.78
C LEU A 203 4.69 0.93 -6.96
N LEU A 204 4.17 1.94 -7.67
CA LEU A 204 4.88 2.65 -8.75
C LEU A 204 6.15 3.37 -8.25
N ALA A 205 6.02 4.12 -7.15
CA ALA A 205 7.16 4.87 -6.62
C ALA A 205 8.32 3.97 -6.16
N TRP A 206 8.06 2.69 -5.86
CA TRP A 206 9.09 1.72 -5.51
C TRP A 206 9.55 0.86 -6.70
N SER A 207 8.76 0.75 -7.78
CA SER A 207 9.18 0.08 -9.01
C SER A 207 10.16 0.92 -9.82
N ASP A 208 10.03 2.25 -9.79
CA ASP A 208 10.90 3.17 -10.53
C ASP A 208 12.28 3.36 -9.87
N ILE A 209 12.45 2.89 -8.63
CA ILE A 209 13.74 2.98 -7.92
C ILE A 209 14.66 1.94 -8.52
N ASP A 210 15.72 2.42 -9.18
CA ASP A 210 16.78 1.61 -9.79
C ASP A 210 17.18 0.43 -8.89
N THR A 211 16.74 -0.77 -9.30
CA THR A 211 16.92 -2.03 -8.59
C THR A 211 18.32 -2.59 -8.76
N SER A 212 19.24 -1.84 -9.38
CA SER A 212 20.66 -2.18 -9.58
C SER A 212 21.37 -2.59 -8.29
N ASN A 213 20.93 -2.07 -7.13
CA ASN A 213 21.45 -2.48 -5.84
C ASN A 213 20.64 -3.65 -5.24
N THR A 214 21.27 -4.83 -5.15
CA THR A 214 20.72 -6.06 -4.54
C THR A 214 20.06 -5.82 -3.19
N PHE A 215 20.62 -4.92 -2.36
CA PHE A 215 20.04 -4.60 -1.06
C PHE A 215 18.65 -3.95 -1.17
N ARG A 216 18.46 -3.03 -2.12
CA ARG A 216 17.17 -2.36 -2.37
C ARG A 216 16.14 -3.33 -2.92
N MET A 217 16.57 -4.21 -3.82
CA MET A 217 15.73 -5.30 -4.34
C MET A 217 15.22 -6.20 -3.20
N VAL A 218 16.10 -6.62 -2.28
CA VAL A 218 15.69 -7.44 -1.13
C VAL A 218 14.69 -6.69 -0.25
N LEU A 219 14.90 -5.41 0.06
CA LEU A 219 13.96 -4.62 0.86
C LEU A 219 12.59 -4.45 0.17
N TYR A 220 12.57 -4.30 -1.15
CA TYR A 220 11.35 -4.25 -1.96
C TYR A 220 10.54 -5.56 -1.80
N PHE A 221 11.13 -6.71 -2.11
CA PHE A 221 10.43 -8.00 -1.98
C PHE A 221 10.08 -8.33 -0.53
N LEU A 222 10.94 -8.00 0.44
CA LEU A 222 10.67 -8.21 1.85
C LEU A 222 9.45 -7.41 2.33
N ARG A 223 9.29 -6.17 1.86
CA ARG A 223 8.13 -5.32 2.15
C ARG A 223 6.86 -5.89 1.54
N PHE A 224 6.85 -6.13 0.22
CA PHE A 224 5.61 -6.47 -0.49
C PHE A 224 5.22 -7.95 -0.35
N VAL A 225 6.19 -8.85 -0.43
CA VAL A 225 5.95 -10.31 -0.35
C VAL A 225 6.18 -10.82 1.07
N GLY A 226 7.26 -10.41 1.73
CA GLY A 226 7.61 -10.89 3.06
C GLY A 226 6.60 -10.49 4.13
N TYR A 227 6.20 -9.20 4.16
CA TYR A 227 5.25 -8.71 5.13
C TYR A 227 3.82 -9.22 4.87
N TRP A 228 3.44 -9.34 3.60
CA TRP A 228 2.22 -10.04 3.20
C TRP A 228 2.20 -11.49 3.71
N LEU A 229 3.29 -12.23 3.49
CA LEU A 229 3.42 -13.62 3.92
C LEU A 229 3.30 -13.74 5.44
N LEU A 230 3.91 -12.81 6.19
CA LEU A 230 3.80 -12.76 7.65
C LEU A 230 2.34 -12.62 8.09
N VAL A 231 1.59 -11.66 7.52
CA VAL A 231 0.16 -11.45 7.81
C VAL A 231 -0.67 -12.68 7.42
N PHE A 232 -0.38 -13.29 6.28
CA PHE A 232 -1.03 -14.50 5.80
C PHE A 232 -0.80 -15.69 6.76
N LEU A 233 0.44 -15.88 7.23
CA LEU A 233 0.79 -16.92 8.20
C LEU A 233 0.11 -16.69 9.56
N LEU A 234 -0.02 -15.43 9.99
CA LEU A 234 -0.75 -15.06 11.20
C LEU A 234 -2.25 -15.40 11.07
N LEU A 235 -2.86 -15.12 9.91
CA LEU A 235 -4.26 -15.45 9.63
C LEU A 235 -4.50 -16.97 9.71
N ILE A 236 -3.67 -17.78 9.02
CA ILE A 236 -3.74 -19.24 9.08
C ILE A 236 -3.53 -19.74 10.51
N SER A 237 -2.53 -19.19 11.20
CA SER A 237 -2.21 -19.50 12.58
C SER A 237 -3.37 -19.21 13.55
N ALA A 238 -4.08 -18.11 13.36
CA ALA A 238 -5.26 -17.76 14.15
C ALA A 238 -6.42 -18.74 13.85
N GLN A 239 -6.63 -19.08 12.57
CA GLN A 239 -7.72 -19.97 12.16
C GLN A 239 -7.52 -21.43 12.61
N ILE A 240 -6.29 -21.96 12.53
CA ILE A 240 -5.96 -23.31 13.04
C ILE A 240 -6.25 -23.39 14.54
N ARG A 241 -5.81 -22.38 15.31
CA ARG A 241 -6.01 -22.35 16.76
C ARG A 241 -7.48 -22.20 17.13
N THR A 242 -8.22 -21.36 16.42
CA THR A 242 -9.67 -21.24 16.64
C THR A 242 -10.41 -22.53 16.31
N SER A 243 -9.97 -23.26 15.28
CA SER A 243 -10.52 -24.59 14.96
C SER A 243 -10.23 -25.62 16.07
N ARG A 244 -9.05 -25.56 16.69
CA ARG A 244 -8.71 -26.40 17.86
C ARG A 244 -9.57 -26.05 19.07
N TRP A 245 -9.86 -24.77 19.30
CA TRP A 245 -10.79 -24.33 20.34
C TRP A 245 -12.19 -24.93 20.13
N THR A 246 -12.75 -24.84 18.93
CA THR A 246 -14.08 -25.42 18.65
C THR A 246 -14.10 -26.94 18.85
N ARG A 247 -13.04 -27.65 18.43
CA ARG A 247 -12.90 -29.09 18.71
C ARG A 247 -12.83 -29.38 20.21
N SER A 248 -12.17 -28.52 20.99
CA SER A 248 -12.10 -28.67 22.46
C SER A 248 -13.44 -28.46 23.14
N ILE A 249 -14.30 -27.58 22.60
CA ILE A 249 -15.66 -27.37 23.10
C ILE A 249 -16.52 -28.59 22.77
N LEU A 250 -16.52 -29.04 21.50
CA LEU A 250 -17.35 -30.17 21.06
C LEU A 250 -17.06 -31.46 21.82
N ARG A 251 -15.77 -31.76 22.07
CA ARG A 251 -15.37 -32.93 22.88
C ARG A 251 -15.88 -32.88 24.31
N ARG A 252 -16.07 -31.68 24.89
CA ARG A 252 -16.61 -31.53 26.25
C ARG A 252 -18.13 -31.66 26.31
N LEU A 253 -18.79 -31.56 25.16
CA LEU A 253 -20.23 -31.65 25.04
C LEU A 253 -20.69 -33.04 24.57
N GLU A 254 -19.76 -33.99 24.42
CA GLU A 254 -20.02 -35.37 23.92
C GLU A 254 -20.72 -35.45 22.55
N VAL A 255 -20.78 -34.34 21.81
CA VAL A 255 -21.35 -34.29 20.45
C VAL A 255 -20.39 -34.92 19.41
N ILE A 256 -19.11 -35.11 19.76
CA ILE A 256 -18.06 -35.75 18.94
C ILE A 256 -17.08 -36.51 19.84
#